data_AF-A0A357ALS2-F1
#
_entry.id   AF-A0A357ALS2-F1
#
_cell.length_a   1.000
_cell.length_b   1.000
_cell.length_c   1.000
_cell.angle_alpha   90.00
_cell.angle_beta   90.00
_cell.angle_gamma   90.00
#
_symmetry.space_group_name_H-M   'P 1'
#
loop_
_entity.id
_entity.type
_entity.pdbx_description
1 polymer ?
#
loop_
_entity_poly.entity_id
_entity_poly.type
_entity_poly.pdbx_seq_one_letter_code
_entity_poly.pdbx_strand_id
1 'polypeptide(L)'
;MPSIVPPPWDSQGDFYRDCMSKILLRAGVFIMAFYYLLLGHLIGDFVLQTDKIAENKSTHWKWNLLHVSVVTFCIFIFASSFGKLLSAWILINGFLHFLLDFYKNKICKFLHFSNLSGFLVDQFIHLLILYGISLTAHYPGGPLLDFRSVKLLIMLIMITSFSAVFTQFVLSSLFPREESRFFESGEKQLGIMTRINIFVIFYMAIAHSPYYLLLLTITFPPFILQFKQSWNRWMSLSHLAVKVILDTLIPALCIFLSVKGSILVFPRLF
;
A
#
# COMPACT_ATOMS: atom_id res chain seq x y z
N MET A 1 46.91 -42.09 30.43
CA MET A 1 45.49 -41.79 30.15
C MET A 1 45.39 -41.36 28.69
N PRO A 2 44.64 -42.07 27.84
CA PRO A 2 44.43 -41.63 26.46
C PRO A 2 43.43 -40.46 26.47
N SER A 3 43.79 -39.38 25.78
CA SER A 3 42.91 -38.23 25.50
C SER A 3 41.74 -38.69 24.63
N ILE A 4 40.52 -38.52 25.13
CA ILE A 4 39.29 -38.74 24.40
C ILE A 4 39.24 -37.68 23.29
N VAL A 5 39.50 -38.08 22.06
CA VAL A 5 39.19 -37.28 20.87
C VAL A 5 37.66 -37.27 20.77
N PRO A 6 37.00 -36.10 20.79
CA PRO A 6 35.56 -36.05 20.62
C PRO A 6 35.21 -36.56 19.22
N PRO A 7 34.04 -37.15 19.05
CA PRO A 7 33.78 -37.97 17.90
C PRO A 7 33.21 -37.13 16.73
N PRO A 8 33.31 -37.60 15.47
CA PRO A 8 33.12 -36.76 14.27
C PRO A 8 31.65 -36.53 13.85
N TRP A 9 30.68 -36.72 14.74
CA TRP A 9 29.24 -36.76 14.39
C TRP A 9 28.44 -35.45 14.56
N ASP A 10 29.08 -34.31 14.82
CA ASP A 10 28.38 -33.00 14.75
C ASP A 10 28.06 -32.55 13.30
N SER A 11 28.58 -33.26 12.29
CA SER A 11 28.42 -32.90 10.87
C SER A 11 26.98 -32.88 10.37
N GLN A 12 26.10 -33.74 10.89
CA GLN A 12 24.70 -33.81 10.43
C GLN A 12 23.87 -32.68 11.06
N GLY A 13 24.06 -32.39 12.36
CA GLY A 13 23.42 -31.26 13.04
C GLY A 13 23.87 -29.90 12.49
N ASP A 14 25.14 -29.80 12.11
CA ASP A 14 25.69 -28.58 11.50
C ASP A 14 25.22 -28.39 10.05
N PHE A 15 25.06 -29.47 9.28
CA PHE A 15 24.44 -29.41 7.95
C PHE A 15 22.98 -28.94 8.01
N TYR A 16 22.17 -29.48 8.94
CA TYR A 16 20.79 -29.03 9.10
C TYR A 16 20.70 -27.58 9.57
N ARG A 17 21.57 -27.13 10.48
CA ARG A 17 21.63 -25.74 10.93
C ARG A 17 22.06 -24.78 9.82
N ASP A 18 23.06 -25.14 9.01
CA ASP A 18 23.51 -24.36 7.86
C ASP A 18 22.46 -24.31 6.75
N CYS A 19 21.79 -25.43 6.47
CA CYS A 19 20.69 -25.49 5.52
C CYS A 19 19.52 -24.59 5.97
N MET A 20 19.12 -24.69 7.25
CA MET A 20 18.04 -23.88 7.80
C MET A 20 18.40 -22.39 7.85
N SER A 21 19.63 -22.04 8.20
CA SER A 21 20.08 -20.64 8.22
C SER A 21 20.08 -20.02 6.81
N LYS A 22 20.51 -20.76 5.79
CA LYS A 22 20.46 -20.33 4.38
C LYS A 22 19.02 -20.18 3.88
N ILE A 23 18.12 -21.10 4.26
CA ILE A 23 16.69 -21.01 3.92
C ILE A 23 16.08 -19.77 4.57
N LEU A 24 16.33 -19.54 5.86
CA LEU A 24 15.80 -18.38 6.59
C LEU A 24 16.36 -17.05 6.06
N LEU A 25 17.66 -17.03 5.73
CA LEU A 25 18.29 -15.84 5.14
C LEU A 25 17.72 -15.55 3.75
N ARG A 26 17.59 -16.57 2.90
CA ARG A 26 16.93 -16.45 1.60
C ARG A 26 15.47 -16.03 1.74
N ALA A 27 14.78 -16.53 2.77
CA ALA A 27 13.41 -16.16 3.06
C ALA A 27 13.28 -14.69 3.46
N GLY A 28 14.16 -14.21 4.33
CA GLY A 28 14.24 -12.80 4.71
C GLY A 28 14.47 -11.90 3.50
N VAL A 29 15.37 -12.27 2.59
CA VAL A 29 15.72 -11.47 1.40
C VAL A 29 14.52 -11.28 0.47
N PHE A 30 13.77 -12.34 0.14
CA PHE A 30 12.61 -12.16 -0.75
C PHE A 30 11.50 -11.36 -0.08
N ILE A 31 11.25 -11.56 1.23
CA ILE A 31 10.25 -10.79 1.97
C ILE A 31 10.64 -9.32 1.92
N MET A 32 11.90 -8.97 2.23
CA MET A 32 12.36 -7.60 2.15
C MET A 32 12.15 -7.04 0.74
N ALA A 33 12.61 -7.74 -0.30
CA ALA A 33 12.45 -7.31 -1.69
C ALA A 33 10.99 -7.01 -2.06
N PHE A 34 10.04 -7.85 -1.62
CA PHE A 34 8.62 -7.62 -1.82
C PHE A 34 8.15 -6.26 -1.26
N TYR A 35 8.58 -5.88 -0.06
CA TYR A 35 8.22 -4.57 0.51
C TYR A 35 8.82 -3.40 -0.28
N TYR A 36 10.04 -3.50 -0.80
CA TYR A 36 10.62 -2.43 -1.63
C TYR A 36 9.92 -2.33 -2.99
N LEU A 37 9.59 -3.47 -3.60
CA LEU A 37 8.77 -3.54 -4.82
C LEU A 37 7.39 -2.91 -4.57
N LEU A 38 6.74 -3.28 -3.46
CA LEU A 38 5.45 -2.76 -3.05
C LEU A 38 5.49 -1.25 -2.80
N LEU A 39 6.51 -0.75 -2.10
CA LEU A 39 6.67 0.69 -1.86
C LEU A 39 6.76 1.46 -3.18
N GLY A 40 7.62 1.02 -4.10
CA GLY A 40 7.76 1.65 -5.40
C GLY A 40 6.48 1.64 -6.22
N HIS A 41 5.76 0.50 -6.22
CA HIS A 41 4.46 0.37 -6.88
C HIS A 41 3.44 1.34 -6.27
N LEU A 42 3.27 1.34 -4.95
CA LEU A 42 2.30 2.20 -4.26
C LEU A 42 2.56 3.69 -4.48
N ILE A 43 3.83 4.11 -4.49
CA ILE A 43 4.20 5.50 -4.81
C ILE A 43 3.79 5.85 -6.23
N GLY A 44 4.12 4.99 -7.21
CA GLY A 44 3.76 5.21 -8.61
C GLY A 44 2.24 5.25 -8.84
N ASP A 45 1.51 4.29 -8.26
CA ASP A 45 0.08 4.07 -8.52
C ASP A 45 -0.84 5.03 -7.79
N PHE A 46 -0.49 5.41 -6.56
CA PHE A 46 -1.41 6.18 -5.70
C PHE A 46 -0.92 7.58 -5.37
N VAL A 47 0.40 7.76 -5.21
CA VAL A 47 0.97 9.06 -4.79
C VAL A 47 1.25 9.94 -5.99
N LEU A 48 1.93 9.42 -7.01
CA LEU A 48 2.33 10.18 -8.20
C LEU A 48 1.29 10.13 -9.33
N GLN A 49 0.32 9.22 -9.25
CA GLN A 49 -0.79 9.20 -10.19
C GLN A 49 -1.73 10.38 -9.96
N THR A 50 -1.78 11.29 -10.94
CA THR A 50 -2.74 12.40 -10.95
C THR A 50 -4.11 11.93 -11.42
N ASP A 51 -5.18 12.66 -11.06
CA ASP A 51 -6.55 12.32 -11.45
C ASP A 51 -6.70 12.25 -12.98
N LYS A 52 -6.02 13.15 -13.71
CA LYS A 52 -5.97 13.12 -15.19
C LYS A 52 -5.37 11.82 -15.74
N ILE A 53 -4.30 11.29 -15.13
CA ILE A 53 -3.71 10.03 -15.55
C ILE A 53 -4.70 8.88 -15.29
N ALA A 54 -5.31 8.85 -14.10
CA ALA A 54 -6.26 7.81 -13.71
C ALA A 54 -7.47 7.75 -14.67
N GLU A 55 -8.02 8.90 -15.05
CA GLU A 55 -9.16 9.00 -15.96
C GLU A 55 -8.83 8.54 -17.39
N ASN A 56 -7.60 8.78 -17.87
CA ASN A 56 -7.23 8.57 -19.28
C ASN A 56 -6.44 7.28 -19.55
N LYS A 57 -5.81 6.65 -18.54
CA LYS A 57 -4.90 5.51 -18.76
C LYS A 57 -5.59 4.29 -19.38
N SER A 58 -6.88 4.10 -19.12
CA SER A 58 -7.63 2.94 -19.62
C SER A 58 -8.11 3.09 -21.08
N THR A 59 -8.15 4.30 -21.61
CA THR A 59 -8.67 4.61 -22.96
C THR A 59 -7.59 5.08 -23.92
N HIS A 60 -6.52 5.69 -23.40
CA HIS A 60 -5.45 6.29 -24.20
C HIS A 60 -4.09 5.69 -23.85
N TRP A 61 -3.52 4.95 -24.80
CA TRP A 61 -2.25 4.24 -24.60
C TRP A 61 -1.08 5.14 -24.16
N LYS A 62 -1.05 6.42 -24.59
CA LYS A 62 -0.02 7.39 -24.18
C LYS A 62 -0.07 7.71 -22.70
N TRP A 63 -1.28 7.89 -22.16
CA TRP A 63 -1.50 8.13 -20.73
C TRP A 63 -1.15 6.89 -19.92
N ASN A 64 -1.46 5.70 -20.44
CA ASN A 64 -1.04 4.44 -19.83
C ASN A 64 0.49 4.28 -19.83
N LEU A 65 1.15 4.57 -20.96
CA LEU A 65 2.60 4.47 -21.05
C LEU A 65 3.30 5.43 -20.08
N LEU A 66 2.79 6.66 -19.96
CA LEU A 66 3.29 7.63 -18.97
C LEU A 66 3.15 7.07 -17.54
N HIS A 67 1.97 6.57 -17.21
CA HIS A 67 1.70 5.99 -15.89
C HIS A 67 2.63 4.82 -15.56
N VAL A 68 2.72 3.84 -16.46
CA VAL A 68 3.59 2.67 -16.31
C VAL A 68 5.05 3.06 -16.23
N SER A 69 5.48 4.08 -16.95
CA SER A 69 6.86 4.60 -16.86
C SER A 69 7.15 5.13 -15.46
N VAL A 70 6.22 5.88 -14.86
CA VAL A 70 6.34 6.39 -13.48
C VAL A 70 6.39 5.23 -12.49
N VAL A 71 5.47 4.27 -12.58
CA VAL A 71 5.42 3.10 -11.68
C VAL A 71 6.70 2.28 -11.79
N THR A 72 7.13 1.95 -13.00
CA THR A 72 8.35 1.16 -13.26
C THR A 72 9.58 1.88 -12.73
N PHE A 73 9.67 3.20 -12.93
CA PHE A 73 10.76 4.01 -12.41
C PHE A 73 10.81 4.03 -10.87
N CYS A 74 9.66 4.20 -10.20
CA CYS A 74 9.59 4.13 -8.75
C CYS A 74 10.01 2.76 -8.20
N ILE A 75 9.51 1.67 -8.78
CA ILE A 75 9.91 0.30 -8.42
C ILE A 75 11.42 0.12 -8.62
N PHE A 76 11.97 0.59 -9.73
CA PHE A 76 13.39 0.48 -10.03
C PHE A 76 14.27 1.21 -9.00
N ILE A 77 13.91 2.44 -8.60
CA ILE A 77 14.65 3.20 -7.58
C ILE A 77 14.74 2.43 -6.26
N PHE A 78 13.64 1.87 -5.79
CA PHE A 78 13.61 1.24 -4.46
C PHE A 78 14.11 -0.20 -4.46
N ALA A 79 13.89 -0.97 -5.54
CA ALA A 79 14.13 -2.41 -5.54
C ALA A 79 15.34 -2.87 -6.37
N SER A 80 15.99 -2.01 -7.17
CA SER A 80 17.14 -2.42 -8.00
C SER A 80 18.35 -2.96 -7.23
N SER A 81 18.44 -2.63 -5.93
CA SER A 81 19.45 -3.17 -5.02
C SER A 81 19.29 -4.68 -4.76
N PHE A 82 18.17 -5.32 -5.12
CA PHE A 82 17.91 -6.75 -4.90
C PHE A 82 18.31 -7.65 -6.08
N GLY A 83 19.31 -7.22 -6.86
CA GLY A 83 20.00 -8.04 -7.85
C GLY A 83 19.58 -7.80 -9.30
N LYS A 84 20.46 -8.16 -10.24
CA LYS A 84 20.30 -7.89 -11.68
C LYS A 84 19.10 -8.60 -12.29
N LEU A 85 18.83 -9.84 -11.88
CA LEU A 85 17.70 -10.62 -12.39
C LEU A 85 16.37 -9.98 -11.97
N LEU A 86 16.23 -9.60 -10.71
CA LEU A 86 15.06 -8.86 -10.22
C LEU A 86 14.87 -7.55 -10.98
N SER A 87 15.96 -6.79 -11.20
CA SER A 87 15.91 -5.56 -12.00
C SER A 87 15.43 -5.78 -13.44
N ALA A 88 15.79 -6.91 -14.07
CA ALA A 88 15.24 -7.27 -15.38
C ALA A 88 13.73 -7.60 -15.31
N TRP A 89 13.30 -8.29 -14.25
CA TRP A 89 11.88 -8.56 -14.01
C TRP A 89 11.06 -7.30 -13.71
N ILE A 90 11.64 -6.23 -13.17
CA ILE A 90 10.96 -4.93 -13.02
C ILE A 90 10.54 -4.36 -14.37
N LEU A 91 11.35 -4.54 -15.43
CA LEU A 91 10.98 -4.10 -16.78
C LEU A 91 9.80 -4.91 -17.33
N ILE A 92 9.81 -6.22 -17.08
CA ILE A 92 8.70 -7.11 -17.45
C ILE A 92 7.44 -6.74 -16.65
N ASN A 93 7.57 -6.38 -15.38
CA ASN A 93 6.48 -5.85 -14.57
C ASN A 93 5.86 -4.61 -15.21
N GLY A 94 6.66 -3.66 -15.69
CA GLY A 94 6.14 -2.50 -16.42
C GLY A 94 5.28 -2.90 -17.62
N PHE A 95 5.74 -3.86 -18.42
CA PHE A 95 4.95 -4.38 -19.53
C PHE A 95 3.65 -5.05 -19.08
N LEU A 96 3.68 -5.89 -18.03
CA LEU A 96 2.48 -6.53 -17.49
C LEU A 96 1.50 -5.48 -16.92
N HIS A 97 2.00 -4.48 -16.20
CA HIS A 97 1.21 -3.37 -15.66
C HIS A 97 0.49 -2.61 -16.76
N PHE A 98 1.19 -2.32 -17.87
CA PHE A 98 0.59 -1.70 -19.04
C PHE A 98 -0.58 -2.52 -19.60
N LEU A 99 -0.39 -3.83 -19.77
CA LEU A 99 -1.44 -4.71 -20.27
C LEU A 99 -2.63 -4.76 -19.32
N LEU A 100 -2.39 -4.93 -18.02
CA LEU A 100 -3.45 -4.98 -17.01
C LEU A 100 -4.29 -3.71 -17.03
N ASP A 101 -3.67 -2.54 -16.95
CA ASP A 101 -4.38 -1.26 -16.96
C ASP A 101 -5.15 -1.01 -18.27
N PHE A 102 -4.57 -1.38 -19.41
CA PHE A 102 -5.19 -1.15 -20.72
C PHE A 102 -6.39 -2.06 -20.96
N TYR A 103 -6.30 -3.32 -20.54
CA TYR A 103 -7.35 -4.32 -20.77
C TYR A 103 -8.35 -4.41 -19.60
N LYS A 104 -8.06 -3.80 -18.44
CA LYS A 104 -8.91 -3.83 -17.24
C LYS A 104 -10.38 -3.59 -17.55
N ASN A 105 -10.71 -2.49 -18.24
CA ASN A 105 -12.11 -2.15 -18.52
C ASN A 105 -12.80 -3.18 -19.41
N LYS A 106 -12.08 -3.74 -20.39
CA LYS A 106 -12.62 -4.79 -21.27
C LYS A 106 -12.86 -6.08 -20.50
N ILE A 107 -11.90 -6.48 -19.65
CA ILE A 107 -11.98 -7.68 -18.81
C ILE A 107 -13.11 -7.53 -17.79
N CYS A 108 -13.19 -6.40 -17.08
CA CYS A 108 -14.23 -6.14 -16.09
C CYS A 108 -15.62 -6.16 -16.72
N LYS A 109 -15.77 -5.60 -17.93
CA LYS A 109 -17.03 -5.65 -18.69
C LYS A 109 -17.38 -7.08 -19.12
N PHE A 110 -16.41 -7.85 -19.59
CA PHE A 110 -16.60 -9.24 -20.00
C PHE A 110 -16.98 -10.16 -18.81
N LEU A 111 -16.37 -9.93 -17.65
CA LEU A 111 -16.62 -10.72 -16.43
C LEU A 111 -17.74 -10.16 -15.54
N HIS A 112 -18.44 -9.10 -15.99
CA HIS A 112 -19.50 -8.43 -15.23
C HIS A 112 -19.08 -7.98 -13.82
N PHE A 113 -17.82 -7.56 -13.66
CA PHE A 113 -17.32 -7.04 -12.38
C PHE A 113 -17.81 -5.62 -12.11
N SER A 114 -18.20 -5.36 -10.86
CA SER A 114 -18.40 -4.00 -10.37
C SER A 114 -17.08 -3.21 -10.41
N ASN A 115 -17.14 -1.88 -10.39
CA ASN A 115 -15.93 -1.03 -10.35
C ASN A 115 -15.06 -1.35 -9.13
N LEU A 116 -15.67 -1.58 -7.97
CA LEU A 116 -14.96 -1.95 -6.74
C LEU A 116 -14.31 -3.34 -6.88
N SER A 117 -15.03 -4.34 -7.39
CA SER A 117 -14.48 -5.68 -7.63
C SER A 117 -13.33 -5.64 -8.63
N GLY A 118 -13.48 -4.89 -9.72
CA GLY A 118 -12.44 -4.69 -10.73
C GLY A 118 -11.18 -4.05 -10.13
N PHE A 119 -11.34 -3.02 -9.29
CA PHE A 119 -10.23 -2.44 -8.54
C PHE A 119 -9.54 -3.46 -7.61
N LEU A 120 -10.31 -4.23 -6.83
CA LEU A 120 -9.73 -5.21 -5.90
C LEU A 120 -8.97 -6.34 -6.61
N VAL A 121 -9.53 -6.86 -7.72
CA VAL A 121 -8.88 -7.89 -8.54
C VAL A 121 -7.61 -7.34 -9.20
N ASP A 122 -7.68 -6.12 -9.73
CA ASP A 122 -6.53 -5.43 -10.31
C ASP A 122 -5.37 -5.31 -9.31
N GLN A 123 -5.65 -4.79 -8.11
CA GLN A 123 -4.64 -4.67 -7.05
C GLN A 123 -4.10 -6.03 -6.60
N PHE A 124 -4.96 -7.05 -6.51
CA PHE A 124 -4.54 -8.41 -6.15
C PHE A 124 -3.58 -9.01 -7.18
N ILE A 125 -3.84 -8.85 -8.47
CA ILE A 125 -2.97 -9.35 -9.54
C ILE A 125 -1.60 -8.64 -9.48
N HIS A 126 -1.58 -7.32 -9.29
CA HIS A 126 -0.33 -6.58 -9.13
C HIS A 126 0.49 -7.11 -7.94
N LEU A 127 -0.14 -7.33 -6.78
CA LEU A 127 0.53 -7.91 -5.61
C LEU A 127 1.10 -9.31 -5.89
N LEU A 128 0.37 -10.16 -6.62
CA LEU A 128 0.87 -11.49 -7.00
C LEU A 128 2.09 -11.41 -7.92
N ILE A 129 2.10 -10.47 -8.89
CA ILE A 129 3.25 -10.25 -9.78
C ILE A 129 4.45 -9.78 -8.95
N LEU A 130 4.28 -8.77 -8.09
CA LEU A 130 5.36 -8.28 -7.23
C LEU A 130 5.90 -9.37 -6.32
N TYR A 131 5.02 -10.20 -5.75
CA TYR A 131 5.41 -11.37 -4.95
C TYR A 131 6.22 -12.36 -5.79
N GLY A 132 5.77 -12.73 -6.99
CA GLY A 132 6.50 -13.62 -7.89
C GLY A 132 7.89 -13.08 -8.26
N ILE A 133 8.00 -11.78 -8.54
CA ILE A 133 9.29 -11.12 -8.83
C ILE A 133 10.21 -11.15 -7.61
N SER A 134 9.68 -10.94 -6.41
CA SER A 134 10.47 -10.96 -5.17
C SER A 134 11.18 -12.30 -4.93
N LEU A 135 10.63 -13.42 -5.44
CA LEU A 135 11.27 -14.74 -5.34
C LEU A 135 12.62 -14.84 -6.08
N THR A 136 12.86 -13.91 -7.03
CA THR A 136 14.12 -13.83 -7.78
C THR A 136 15.17 -12.94 -7.11
N ALA A 137 14.84 -12.36 -5.95
CA ALA A 137 15.70 -11.45 -5.23
C ALA A 137 16.99 -12.13 -4.76
N HIS A 138 18.08 -11.41 -4.91
CA HIS A 138 19.37 -11.71 -4.32
C HIS A 138 19.90 -10.41 -3.73
N TYR A 139 20.52 -10.43 -2.55
CA TYR A 139 20.91 -9.20 -1.85
C TYR A 139 22.41 -8.94 -2.01
N PRO A 140 22.87 -8.11 -2.97
CA PRO A 140 24.28 -7.85 -3.21
C PRO A 140 24.75 -6.51 -2.62
N GLY A 141 23.86 -5.69 -2.03
CA GLY A 141 24.16 -4.33 -1.60
C GLY A 141 23.10 -3.75 -0.66
N GLY A 142 23.44 -2.64 -0.02
CA GLY A 142 22.54 -1.92 0.90
C GLY A 142 21.45 -1.16 0.15
N PRO A 143 20.16 -1.30 0.50
CA PRO A 143 19.07 -0.60 -0.13
C PRO A 143 19.09 0.89 0.21
N LEU A 144 18.41 1.69 -0.62
CA LEU A 144 18.34 3.15 -0.49
C LEU A 144 17.79 3.62 0.86
N LEU A 145 16.79 2.90 1.38
CA LEU A 145 16.14 3.17 2.66
C LEU A 145 16.28 1.95 3.56
N ASP A 146 16.36 2.16 4.86
CA ASP A 146 16.27 1.06 5.81
C ASP A 146 14.87 0.43 5.81
N PHE A 147 14.80 -0.84 6.20
CA PHE A 147 13.54 -1.61 6.13
C PHE A 147 12.45 -1.07 7.05
N ARG A 148 12.80 -0.42 8.15
CA ARG A 148 11.82 0.19 9.06
C ARG A 148 11.16 1.40 8.40
N SER A 149 11.95 2.26 7.74
CA SER A 149 11.45 3.39 6.96
C SER A 149 10.53 2.94 5.82
N VAL A 150 10.88 1.86 5.11
CA VAL A 150 10.01 1.29 4.06
C VAL A 150 8.64 0.87 4.60
N LYS A 151 8.61 0.13 5.70
CA LYS A 151 7.34 -0.27 6.34
C LYS A 151 6.50 0.94 6.77
N LEU A 152 7.15 1.96 7.33
CA LEU A 152 6.48 3.19 7.76
C LEU A 152 5.90 3.97 6.56
N LEU A 153 6.64 4.08 5.45
CA LEU A 153 6.15 4.73 4.24
C LEU A 153 4.98 3.97 3.62
N ILE A 154 5.04 2.64 3.53
CA ILE A 154 3.91 1.82 3.06
C ILE A 154 2.69 2.06 3.93
N MET A 155 2.84 1.99 5.26
CA MET A 155 1.74 2.25 6.19
C MET A 155 1.12 3.64 5.98
N LEU A 156 1.95 4.67 5.82
CA LEU A 156 1.49 6.04 5.55
C LEU A 156 0.73 6.12 4.22
N ILE A 157 1.22 5.49 3.15
CA ILE A 157 0.53 5.47 1.84
C ILE A 157 -0.80 4.72 1.94
N MET A 158 -0.84 3.60 2.69
CA MET A 158 -2.06 2.82 2.90
C MET A 158 -3.16 3.65 3.58
N ILE A 159 -2.80 4.41 4.62
CA ILE A 159 -3.74 5.28 5.36
C ILE A 159 -4.14 6.51 4.54
N THR A 160 -3.25 7.03 3.71
CA THR A 160 -3.47 8.29 2.98
C THR A 160 -4.08 8.03 1.61
N SER A 161 -3.24 7.72 0.63
CA SER A 161 -3.55 7.75 -0.79
C SER A 161 -4.34 6.50 -1.22
N PHE A 162 -3.93 5.31 -0.80
CA PHE A 162 -4.66 4.08 -1.10
C PHE A 162 -6.06 4.12 -0.49
N SER A 163 -6.17 4.43 0.80
CA SER A 163 -7.46 4.55 1.46
C SER A 163 -8.36 5.63 0.84
N ALA A 164 -7.81 6.73 0.31
CA ALA A 164 -8.61 7.72 -0.40
C ALA A 164 -9.33 7.10 -1.61
N VAL A 165 -8.56 6.40 -2.45
CA VAL A 165 -9.04 5.77 -3.67
C VAL A 165 -9.98 4.62 -3.35
N PHE A 166 -9.64 3.78 -2.38
CA PHE A 166 -10.47 2.68 -1.92
C PHE A 166 -11.83 3.17 -1.37
N THR A 167 -11.82 4.18 -0.49
CA THR A 167 -13.04 4.80 0.03
C THR A 167 -13.92 5.30 -1.12
N GLN A 168 -13.33 5.88 -2.17
CA GLN A 168 -14.08 6.35 -3.32
C GLN A 168 -14.71 5.23 -4.15
N PHE A 169 -14.01 4.10 -4.33
CA PHE A 169 -14.59 2.91 -4.96
C PHE A 169 -15.75 2.32 -4.14
N VAL A 170 -15.64 2.30 -2.81
CA VAL A 170 -16.74 1.87 -1.94
C VAL A 170 -17.93 2.82 -2.04
N LEU A 171 -17.69 4.13 -1.96
CA LEU A 171 -18.73 5.15 -2.03
C LEU A 171 -19.44 5.17 -3.38
N SER A 172 -18.71 5.05 -4.49
CA SER A 172 -19.31 4.97 -5.83
C SER A 172 -20.10 3.68 -6.06
N SER A 173 -19.76 2.59 -5.36
CA SER A 173 -20.54 1.35 -5.40
C SER A 173 -21.83 1.45 -4.59
N LEU A 174 -21.84 2.17 -3.46
CA LEU A 174 -23.02 2.33 -2.59
C LEU A 174 -23.94 3.47 -3.03
N PHE A 175 -23.36 4.53 -3.60
CA PHE A 175 -24.05 5.73 -4.05
C PHE A 175 -23.59 6.07 -5.48
N PRO A 176 -24.06 5.31 -6.49
CA PRO A 176 -23.71 5.57 -7.89
C PRO A 176 -24.03 7.00 -8.29
N ARG A 177 -23.12 7.62 -9.04
CA ARG A 177 -23.28 8.97 -9.60
C ARG A 177 -23.15 8.95 -11.11
N GLU A 178 -23.83 9.88 -11.75
CA GLU A 178 -23.70 10.12 -13.19
C GLU A 178 -22.53 11.06 -13.54
N GLU A 179 -21.94 11.72 -12.55
CA GLU A 179 -20.86 12.68 -12.79
C GLU A 179 -19.54 12.02 -13.20
N SER A 180 -18.76 12.75 -14.00
CA SER A 180 -17.54 12.24 -14.65
C SER A 180 -16.29 12.22 -13.78
N ARG A 181 -16.26 13.00 -12.68
CA ARG A 181 -15.06 13.15 -11.86
C ARG A 181 -14.97 12.10 -10.77
N PHE A 182 -13.78 11.54 -10.61
CA PHE A 182 -13.54 10.53 -9.57
C PHE A 182 -13.49 11.14 -8.17
N PHE A 183 -12.85 12.29 -7.99
CA PHE A 183 -12.87 13.08 -6.75
C PHE A 183 -13.41 14.48 -7.00
N GLU A 184 -14.22 14.96 -6.06
CA GLU A 184 -14.65 16.36 -6.07
C GLU A 184 -13.65 17.28 -5.38
N SER A 185 -13.75 18.58 -5.67
CA SER A 185 -12.77 19.57 -5.18
C SER A 185 -12.64 19.54 -3.66
N GLY A 186 -11.41 19.37 -3.18
CA GLY A 186 -11.06 19.28 -1.75
C GLY A 186 -11.40 17.96 -1.08
N GLU A 187 -12.13 17.04 -1.75
CA GLU A 187 -12.59 15.78 -1.16
C GLU A 187 -11.43 14.86 -0.76
N LYS A 188 -10.49 14.66 -1.68
CA LYS A 188 -9.34 13.80 -1.47
C LYS A 188 -8.45 14.33 -0.35
N GLN A 189 -8.16 15.64 -0.37
CA GLN A 189 -7.29 16.31 0.59
C GLN A 189 -7.89 16.30 1.99
N LEU A 190 -9.17 16.66 2.13
CA LEU A 190 -9.83 16.66 3.43
C LEU A 190 -9.85 15.26 4.04
N GLY A 191 -10.19 14.23 3.24
CA GLY A 191 -10.14 12.84 3.69
C GLY A 191 -8.74 12.39 4.12
N ILE A 192 -7.70 12.73 3.35
CA ILE A 192 -6.30 12.41 3.71
C ILE A 192 -5.91 13.08 5.04
N MET A 193 -6.17 14.38 5.19
CA MET A 193 -5.84 15.12 6.41
C MET A 193 -6.56 14.54 7.63
N THR A 194 -7.84 14.20 7.49
CA THR A 194 -8.61 13.58 8.56
C THR A 194 -8.07 12.20 8.93
N ARG A 195 -7.74 11.33 7.96
CA ARG A 195 -7.17 10.02 8.26
C ARG A 195 -5.82 10.11 8.98
N ILE A 196 -4.97 11.08 8.61
CA ILE A 196 -3.71 11.36 9.33
C ILE A 196 -4.00 11.82 10.75
N ASN A 197 -4.92 12.77 10.94
CA ASN A 197 -5.26 13.30 12.27
C ASN A 197 -5.82 12.20 13.18
N ILE A 198 -6.75 11.38 12.67
CA ILE A 198 -7.32 10.24 13.40
C ILE A 198 -6.22 9.23 13.75
N PHE A 199 -5.32 8.92 12.81
CA PHE A 199 -4.20 8.04 13.10
C PHE A 199 -3.34 8.59 14.26
N VAL A 200 -2.96 9.87 14.23
CA VAL A 200 -2.19 10.49 15.31
C VAL A 200 -2.96 10.44 16.64
N ILE A 201 -4.26 10.76 16.64
CA ILE A 201 -5.10 10.75 17.84
C ILE A 201 -5.16 9.36 18.48
N PHE A 202 -5.42 8.31 17.68
CA PHE A 202 -5.47 6.94 18.18
C PHE A 202 -4.11 6.44 18.67
N TYR A 203 -3.02 6.83 17.99
CA TYR A 203 -1.67 6.51 18.45
C TYR A 203 -1.40 7.15 19.82
N MET A 204 -1.67 8.45 19.98
CA MET A 204 -1.50 9.16 21.24
C MET A 204 -2.41 8.59 22.35
N ALA A 205 -3.62 8.17 21.99
CA ALA A 205 -4.56 7.55 22.91
C ALA A 205 -4.03 6.24 23.52
N ILE A 206 -3.38 5.42 22.69
CA ILE A 206 -2.80 4.13 23.12
C ILE A 206 -1.46 4.34 23.82
N ALA A 207 -0.59 5.21 23.29
CA ALA A 207 0.78 5.37 23.76
C ALA A 207 0.87 6.22 25.04
N HIS A 208 -0.05 7.16 25.25
CA HIS A 208 0.04 8.13 26.34
C HIS A 208 -1.21 8.18 27.23
N SER A 209 -2.40 8.43 26.66
CA SER A 209 -3.62 8.57 27.47
C SER A 209 -4.91 8.52 26.65
N PRO A 210 -5.97 7.81 27.08
CA PRO A 210 -7.23 7.76 26.34
C PRO A 210 -7.92 9.12 26.16
N TYR A 211 -7.57 10.15 26.95
CA TYR A 211 -8.13 11.50 26.79
C TYR A 211 -7.82 12.16 25.45
N TYR A 212 -6.77 11.72 24.74
CA TYR A 212 -6.50 12.18 23.37
C TYR A 212 -7.68 11.91 22.41
N LEU A 213 -8.54 10.92 22.68
CA LEU A 213 -9.75 10.64 21.90
C LEU A 213 -10.74 11.82 21.86
N LEU A 214 -10.69 12.74 22.83
CA LEU A 214 -11.50 13.95 22.82
C LEU A 214 -11.21 14.84 21.59
N LEU A 215 -10.00 14.75 21.02
CA LEU A 215 -9.62 15.47 19.80
C LEU A 215 -10.36 14.97 18.54
N LEU A 216 -11.06 13.84 18.59
CA LEU A 216 -11.94 13.42 17.49
C LEU A 216 -13.09 14.43 17.28
N THR A 217 -13.52 15.12 18.33
CA THR A 217 -14.62 16.11 18.27
C THR A 217 -14.28 17.30 17.38
N ILE A 218 -13.00 17.68 17.27
CA ILE A 218 -12.52 18.77 16.41
C ILE A 218 -12.17 18.30 14.99
N THR A 219 -12.16 16.99 14.74
CA THR A 219 -11.75 16.41 13.45
C THR A 219 -12.86 16.41 12.40
N PHE A 220 -14.12 16.28 12.82
CA PHE A 220 -15.29 16.20 11.93
C PHE A 220 -15.97 17.52 11.54
N PRO A 221 -15.88 18.64 12.30
CA PRO A 221 -16.44 19.93 11.87
C PRO A 221 -16.05 20.37 10.45
N PRO A 222 -14.78 20.18 9.98
CA PRO A 222 -14.42 20.47 8.59
C PRO A 222 -15.28 19.75 7.54
N PHE A 223 -15.66 18.49 7.76
CA PHE A 223 -16.58 17.76 6.85
C PHE A 223 -17.95 18.43 6.78
N ILE A 224 -18.49 18.85 7.93
CA ILE A 224 -19.81 19.50 8.00
C ILE A 224 -19.76 20.86 7.31
N LEU A 225 -18.68 21.63 7.51
CA LEU A 225 -18.49 22.92 6.86
C LEU A 225 -18.38 22.76 5.34
N GLN A 226 -17.54 21.84 4.86
CA GLN A 226 -17.36 21.57 3.44
C GLN A 226 -18.65 21.06 2.78
N PHE A 227 -19.40 20.22 3.50
CA PHE A 227 -20.71 19.74 3.07
C PHE A 227 -21.70 20.88 2.88
N LYS A 228 -21.82 21.79 3.85
CA LYS A 228 -22.71 22.96 3.75
C LYS A 228 -22.29 23.93 2.64
N GLN A 229 -20.98 24.08 2.40
CA GLN A 229 -20.46 25.02 1.41
C GLN A 229 -20.62 24.53 -0.03
N SER A 230 -20.34 23.25 -0.30
CA SER A 230 -20.28 22.75 -1.67
C SER A 230 -20.76 21.32 -1.86
N TRP A 231 -20.49 20.39 -0.92
CA TRP A 231 -20.76 18.97 -1.21
C TRP A 231 -22.23 18.59 -1.10
N ASN A 232 -23.09 19.38 -0.44
CA ASN A 232 -24.53 19.13 -0.40
C ASN A 232 -25.22 19.11 -1.78
N ARG A 233 -24.55 19.61 -2.82
CA ARG A 233 -25.05 19.60 -4.20
C ARG A 233 -25.02 18.21 -4.84
N TRP A 234 -24.09 17.35 -4.41
CA TRP A 234 -23.81 16.05 -5.03
C TRP A 234 -23.73 14.90 -4.02
N MET A 235 -23.58 15.20 -2.73
CA MET A 235 -23.48 14.25 -1.64
C MET A 235 -24.72 14.33 -0.77
N SER A 236 -25.37 13.19 -0.52
CA SER A 236 -26.41 13.08 0.51
C SER A 236 -25.79 13.00 1.91
N LEU A 237 -26.59 13.22 2.95
CA LEU A 237 -26.16 13.03 4.35
C LEU A 237 -25.72 11.59 4.63
N SER A 238 -26.40 10.59 4.05
CA SER A 238 -26.02 9.18 4.20
C SER A 238 -24.66 8.89 3.54
N HIS A 239 -24.40 9.46 2.37
CA HIS A 239 -23.10 9.36 1.71
C HIS A 239 -21.99 9.97 2.58
N LEU A 240 -22.21 11.18 3.12
CA LEU A 240 -21.26 11.84 4.02
C LEU A 240 -20.98 10.98 5.25
N ALA A 241 -22.02 10.42 5.87
CA ALA A 241 -21.88 9.57 7.05
C ALA A 241 -21.02 8.34 6.76
N VAL A 242 -21.26 7.64 5.65
CA VAL A 242 -20.43 6.48 5.25
C VAL A 242 -18.99 6.88 4.99
N LYS A 243 -18.76 8.03 4.33
CA LYS A 243 -17.41 8.55 4.10
C LYS A 243 -16.66 8.80 5.41
N VAL A 244 -17.30 9.49 6.36
CA VAL A 244 -16.73 9.78 7.69
C VAL A 244 -16.44 8.48 8.46
N ILE A 245 -17.33 7.49 8.39
CA ILE A 245 -17.12 6.18 9.01
C ILE A 245 -15.88 5.49 8.42
N LEU A 246 -15.76 5.42 7.09
CA LEU A 246 -14.60 4.81 6.43
C LEU A 246 -13.30 5.54 6.78
N ASP A 247 -13.31 6.87 6.76
CA ASP A 247 -12.16 7.71 7.11
C ASP A 247 -11.77 7.60 8.58
N THR A 248 -12.65 7.08 9.44
CA THR A 248 -12.34 6.80 10.86
C THR A 248 -11.88 5.35 11.07
N LEU A 249 -12.61 4.39 10.51
CA LEU A 249 -12.36 2.95 10.74
C LEU A 249 -11.03 2.48 10.17
N ILE A 250 -10.67 2.94 8.97
CA ILE A 250 -9.43 2.51 8.30
C ILE A 250 -8.18 2.86 9.15
N PRO A 251 -7.91 4.12 9.51
CA PRO A 251 -6.75 4.45 10.34
C PRO A 251 -6.80 3.82 11.74
N ALA A 252 -7.98 3.72 12.36
CA ALA A 252 -8.14 3.07 13.67
C ALA A 252 -7.76 1.58 13.61
N LEU A 253 -8.23 0.85 12.59
CA LEU A 253 -7.88 -0.55 12.36
C LEU A 253 -6.38 -0.72 12.09
N CYS A 254 -5.79 0.15 11.27
CA CYS A 254 -4.35 0.14 11.01
C CYS A 254 -3.54 0.21 12.31
N ILE A 255 -3.90 1.10 13.24
CA ILE A 255 -3.21 1.22 14.53
C ILE A 255 -3.40 -0.03 15.38
N PHE A 256 -4.65 -0.50 15.50
CA PHE A 256 -4.95 -1.66 16.32
C PHE A 256 -4.18 -2.91 15.86
N LEU A 257 -4.14 -3.16 14.54
CA LEU A 257 -3.36 -4.24 13.95
C LEU A 257 -1.86 -4.05 14.15
N SER A 258 -1.39 -2.82 14.08
CA SER A 258 0.03 -2.51 14.20
C SER A 258 0.53 -2.66 15.64
N VAL A 259 -0.31 -2.37 16.64
CA VAL A 259 -0.03 -2.56 18.08
C VAL A 259 -0.05 -4.04 18.46
N LYS A 260 -1.04 -4.81 17.98
CA LYS A 260 -1.12 -6.26 18.27
C LYS A 260 -0.12 -7.12 17.50
N GLY A 261 0.26 -6.73 16.28
CA GLY A 261 1.08 -7.54 15.38
C GLY A 261 2.59 -7.39 15.54
N SER A 262 3.09 -6.71 16.58
CA SER A 262 4.53 -6.41 16.76
C SER A 262 5.15 -5.57 15.61
N ILE A 263 4.35 -5.04 14.68
CA ILE A 263 4.82 -4.20 13.56
C ILE A 263 5.21 -2.81 14.08
N LEU A 264 4.56 -2.33 15.14
CA LEU A 264 5.00 -1.20 15.94
C LEU A 264 5.85 -1.68 17.13
N VAL A 265 7.00 -2.29 16.85
CA VAL A 265 8.16 -1.89 17.67
C VAL A 265 8.54 -0.51 17.15
N PHE A 266 7.78 0.52 17.52
CA PHE A 266 8.41 1.79 17.80
C PHE A 266 9.21 1.50 19.07
N PRO A 267 10.53 1.19 19.02
CA PRO A 267 11.33 1.45 20.20
C PRO A 267 11.05 2.91 20.51
N ARG A 268 10.73 3.17 21.78
CA ARG A 268 10.56 4.50 22.38
C ARG A 268 11.09 5.58 21.44
N LEU A 269 10.18 6.25 20.72
CA LEU A 269 10.52 7.56 20.21
C LEU A 269 10.73 8.37 21.48
N PHE A 270 11.99 8.81 21.67
CA PHE A 270 12.68 9.25 22.89
C PHE A 270 13.46 8.17 23.64
#